data_AF-A0A7S2CQV9-F1
#
_entry.id   AF-A0A7S2CQV9-F1
#
_cell.length_a   1.000
_cell.length_b   1.000
_cell.length_c   1.000
_cell.angle_alpha   90.00
_cell.angle_beta   90.00
_cell.angle_gamma   90.00
#
_symmetry.space_group_name_H-M   'P 1'
#
loop_
_entity.id
_entity.type
_entity.pdbx_description
1 polymer ?
#
loop_
_entity_poly.entity_id
_entity_poly.type
_entity_poly.pdbx_seq_one_letter_code
_entity_poly.pdbx_strand_id
1 'polypeptide(L)'
;KKILLRDPKFLVEELKKFKDIYDSGGVNAVNFKEVRMYLAMEDFTVETIMNKNPAAAGLCNWVVNIVIYYDVVVTVEPKRKALAEANQTLQDANSRLKGINEKVAALEAKLQKLKDEFDEATRIMKEAEEVVSKGMTKLGMATRLMSALSSEDKRWNKELGNLKESFNLLIGDSLISAAFISYIGPFTKEYRDELVNTSWIPYIRDNKIPISDPAGPLRVLTDESEISKWNTQGLPSDPVSAENGCIVCRSARWPLMIDPQLQGIAWVINMEGGNPDRPLVVVRLTNTDLMMRLKKALEEGWPVLLENLGESIDAALMPVIQRATTKRGSKLFIQLGEDEVEFHKDFRLYLHTKLSNPDYKPEIQAETTLVNFTVTPGGLEDQLLALVVSKERPDLAAERQELIQEQNACTVKIKELEDEILAKLAAAQGDITEDHELIEGLENAKKMAVEISKKLDQGRKTSKQINMTSEKYRPTARRGSQLFFMMSRLVMVHTYYIYSLNAFVVVFNSAIDIVLNSEKQKASGGE
;
A
#
# COMPACT_ATOMS: atom_id res chain seq x y z
N LYS A 1 -52.26 -77.31 102.50
CA LYS A 1 -53.02 -76.28 103.25
C LYS A 1 -52.56 -76.01 104.70
N LYS A 2 -51.68 -76.81 105.35
CA LYS A 2 -51.13 -76.50 106.70
C LYS A 2 -49.66 -76.01 106.74
N ILE A 3 -48.99 -75.87 105.59
CA ILE A 3 -47.57 -75.46 105.51
C ILE A 3 -47.42 -73.93 105.43
N LEU A 4 -48.31 -73.23 104.71
CA LEU A 4 -48.25 -71.78 104.45
C LEU A 4 -48.57 -70.89 105.67
N LEU A 5 -49.18 -71.43 106.73
CA LEU A 5 -49.60 -70.67 107.92
C LEU A 5 -48.67 -70.86 109.12
N ARG A 6 -47.55 -71.58 108.96
CA ARG A 6 -46.61 -71.87 110.05
C ARG A 6 -45.55 -70.78 110.25
N ASP A 7 -45.28 -69.98 109.21
CA ASP A 7 -44.33 -68.86 109.22
C ASP A 7 -44.95 -67.58 108.62
N PRO A 8 -45.30 -66.58 109.44
CA PRO A 8 -45.85 -65.30 108.98
C PRO A 8 -44.94 -64.50 108.04
N LYS A 9 -43.61 -64.67 108.12
CA LYS A 9 -42.67 -63.93 107.25
C LYS A 9 -42.66 -64.49 105.83
N PHE A 10 -42.77 -65.80 105.68
CA PHE A 10 -42.82 -66.47 104.38
C PHE A 10 -44.05 -66.04 103.56
N LEU A 11 -45.22 -65.95 104.21
CA LEU A 11 -46.46 -65.50 103.55
C LEU A 11 -46.33 -64.06 103.01
N VAL A 12 -45.71 -63.15 103.76
CA VAL A 12 -45.55 -61.74 103.32
C VAL A 12 -44.56 -61.62 102.15
N GLU A 13 -43.48 -62.41 102.13
CA GLU A 13 -42.56 -62.49 100.98
C GLU A 13 -43.26 -62.98 99.72
N GLU A 14 -44.11 -64.00 99.84
CA GLU A 14 -44.84 -64.58 98.71
C GLU A 14 -45.90 -63.61 98.16
N LEU A 15 -46.60 -62.87 99.05
CA LEU A 15 -47.54 -61.81 98.66
C LEU A 15 -46.85 -60.62 97.98
N LYS A 16 -45.60 -60.29 98.35
CA LYS A 16 -44.80 -59.25 97.67
C LYS A 16 -44.36 -59.68 96.27
N LYS A 17 -44.00 -60.95 96.09
CA LYS A 17 -43.57 -61.53 94.80
C LYS A 17 -44.74 -61.84 93.86
N PHE A 18 -45.98 -61.81 94.35
CA PHE A 18 -47.17 -62.10 93.55
C PHE A 18 -47.34 -61.17 92.35
N LYS A 19 -46.88 -59.91 92.45
CA LYS A 19 -46.90 -58.96 91.34
C LYS A 19 -46.03 -59.44 90.17
N ASP A 20 -44.82 -59.91 90.45
CA ASP A 20 -43.89 -60.41 89.43
C ASP A 20 -44.40 -61.74 88.81
N ILE A 21 -45.07 -62.58 89.60
CA ILE A 21 -45.73 -63.81 89.12
C ILE A 21 -46.89 -63.47 88.17
N TYR A 22 -47.58 -62.36 88.40
CA TYR A 22 -48.62 -61.89 87.50
C TYR A 22 -48.06 -61.23 86.23
N ASP A 23 -47.10 -60.33 86.37
CA ASP A 23 -46.46 -59.64 85.23
C ASP A 23 -45.75 -60.64 84.28
N SER A 24 -45.40 -61.84 84.77
CA SER A 24 -44.85 -62.95 83.99
C SER A 24 -45.90 -63.94 83.46
N GLY A 25 -47.19 -63.70 83.70
CA GLY A 25 -48.30 -64.50 83.18
C GLY A 25 -48.62 -65.78 83.95
N GLY A 26 -48.08 -65.96 85.16
CA GLY A 26 -48.19 -67.19 85.96
C GLY A 26 -49.51 -67.39 86.71
N VAL A 27 -50.41 -66.40 86.73
CA VAL A 27 -51.70 -66.49 87.43
C VAL A 27 -52.85 -66.65 86.43
N ASN A 28 -53.59 -67.76 86.53
CA ASN A 28 -54.70 -68.05 85.62
C ASN A 28 -55.86 -67.06 85.83
N ALA A 29 -56.38 -66.49 84.74
CA ALA A 29 -57.51 -65.57 84.71
C ALA A 29 -58.78 -66.13 85.40
N VAL A 30 -58.93 -67.46 85.44
CA VAL A 30 -60.03 -68.14 86.15
C VAL A 30 -60.02 -67.80 87.66
N ASN A 31 -58.85 -67.65 88.27
CA ASN A 31 -58.73 -67.36 89.71
C ASN A 31 -59.32 -66.00 90.08
N PHE A 32 -59.20 -65.00 89.21
CA PHE A 32 -59.77 -63.66 89.42
C PHE A 32 -61.29 -63.64 89.24
N LYS A 33 -61.84 -64.55 88.43
CA LYS A 33 -63.30 -64.72 88.26
C LYS A 33 -63.94 -65.31 89.50
N GLU A 34 -63.30 -66.33 90.09
CA GLU A 34 -63.76 -66.96 91.33
C GLU A 34 -63.63 -66.02 92.54
N VAL A 35 -62.53 -65.28 92.66
CA VAL A 35 -62.30 -64.33 93.77
C VAL A 35 -63.31 -63.18 93.78
N ARG A 36 -63.83 -62.76 92.61
CA ARG A 36 -64.87 -61.71 92.52
C ARG A 36 -66.17 -62.09 93.22
N MET A 37 -66.52 -63.37 93.27
CA MET A 37 -67.72 -63.83 93.98
C MET A 37 -67.61 -63.61 95.49
N TYR A 38 -66.39 -63.68 96.03
CA TYR A 38 -66.11 -63.42 97.44
C TYR A 38 -65.98 -61.92 97.76
N LEU A 39 -65.42 -61.13 96.82
CA LEU A 39 -65.32 -59.67 96.95
C LEU A 39 -66.68 -58.95 96.87
N ALA A 40 -67.73 -59.60 96.36
CA ALA A 40 -69.07 -59.04 96.23
C ALA A 40 -69.97 -59.28 97.47
N MET A 41 -69.49 -59.99 98.50
CA MET A 41 -70.22 -60.20 99.75
C MET A 41 -70.20 -58.93 100.61
N GLU A 42 -71.34 -58.51 101.18
CA GLU A 42 -71.44 -57.30 102.02
C GLU A 42 -70.50 -57.35 103.25
N ASP A 43 -70.23 -58.56 103.76
CA ASP A 43 -69.36 -58.80 104.90
C ASP A 43 -67.85 -58.77 104.56
N PHE A 44 -67.48 -58.77 103.26
CA PHE A 44 -66.08 -58.81 102.78
C PHE A 44 -65.55 -57.40 102.45
N THR A 45 -65.73 -56.45 103.38
CA THR A 45 -65.15 -55.12 103.28
C THR A 45 -64.03 -54.93 104.31
N VAL A 46 -63.01 -54.16 103.94
CA VAL A 46 -61.84 -53.93 104.81
C VAL A 46 -62.30 -53.35 106.15
N GLU A 47 -63.31 -52.48 106.15
CA GLU A 47 -63.84 -51.79 107.33
C GLU A 47 -64.55 -52.72 108.32
N THR A 48 -65.41 -53.65 107.88
CA THR A 48 -66.07 -54.62 108.76
C THR A 48 -65.10 -55.65 109.34
N ILE A 49 -64.12 -56.11 108.55
CA ILE A 49 -63.12 -57.08 109.00
C ILE A 49 -62.14 -56.42 109.99
N MET A 50 -61.87 -55.12 109.86
CA MET A 50 -60.96 -54.38 110.74
C MET A 50 -61.45 -54.35 112.20
N ASN A 51 -62.76 -54.25 112.41
CA ASN A 51 -63.38 -54.27 113.75
C ASN A 51 -63.26 -55.62 114.46
N LYS A 52 -62.98 -56.72 113.72
CA LYS A 52 -62.79 -58.07 114.30
C LYS A 52 -61.32 -58.49 114.35
N ASN A 53 -60.53 -58.18 113.31
CA ASN A 53 -59.11 -58.51 113.24
C ASN A 53 -58.35 -57.58 112.26
N PRO A 54 -57.48 -56.68 112.76
CA PRO A 54 -56.70 -55.76 111.94
C PRO A 54 -55.78 -56.44 110.91
N ALA A 55 -55.21 -57.60 111.23
CA ALA A 55 -54.30 -58.32 110.32
C ALA A 55 -55.05 -58.96 109.14
N ALA A 56 -56.30 -59.39 109.35
CA ALA A 56 -57.15 -59.92 108.29
C ALA A 56 -57.63 -58.80 107.33
N ALA A 57 -57.84 -57.59 107.84
CA ALA A 57 -58.19 -56.42 107.03
C ALA A 57 -57.08 -56.05 106.04
N GLY A 58 -55.80 -56.16 106.44
CA GLY A 58 -54.65 -55.94 105.56
C GLY A 58 -54.58 -56.93 104.39
N LEU A 59 -54.91 -58.20 104.62
CA LEU A 59 -55.00 -59.22 103.57
C LEU A 59 -56.20 -58.98 102.64
N CYS A 60 -57.35 -58.55 103.16
CA CYS A 60 -58.51 -58.17 102.36
C CYS A 60 -58.16 -57.01 101.39
N ASN A 61 -57.50 -55.96 101.89
CA ASN A 61 -57.07 -54.83 101.05
C ASN A 61 -56.06 -55.24 99.97
N TRP A 62 -55.15 -56.19 100.28
CA TRP A 62 -54.22 -56.73 99.30
C TRP A 62 -54.94 -57.46 98.16
N VAL A 63 -55.93 -58.30 98.48
CA VAL A 63 -56.73 -59.02 97.47
C VAL A 63 -57.49 -58.03 96.57
N VAL A 64 -58.14 -57.02 97.14
CA VAL A 64 -58.87 -55.99 96.38
C VAL A 64 -57.95 -55.28 95.37
N ASN A 65 -56.77 -54.82 95.82
CA ASN A 65 -55.84 -54.10 94.96
C ASN A 65 -55.23 -54.97 93.85
N ILE A 66 -54.99 -56.26 94.12
CA ILE A 66 -54.49 -57.21 93.12
C ILE A 66 -55.52 -57.47 92.01
N VAL A 67 -56.82 -57.49 92.33
CA VAL A 67 -57.87 -57.58 91.31
C VAL A 67 -57.97 -56.29 90.47
N ILE A 68 -57.80 -55.12 91.07
CA ILE A 68 -57.80 -53.84 90.33
C ILE A 68 -56.59 -53.74 89.37
N TYR A 69 -55.41 -54.17 89.83
CA TYR A 69 -54.20 -54.20 89.00
C TYR A 69 -54.37 -55.08 87.75
N TYR A 70 -55.05 -56.22 87.88
CA TYR A 70 -55.37 -57.11 86.77
C TYR A 70 -56.19 -56.40 85.66
N ASP A 71 -57.23 -55.66 86.04
CA ASP A 71 -58.13 -55.00 85.08
C ASP A 71 -57.41 -53.89 84.28
N VAL A 72 -56.49 -53.17 84.91
CA VAL A 72 -55.70 -52.14 84.24
C VAL A 72 -54.74 -52.76 83.23
N VAL A 73 -53.95 -53.76 83.63
CA VAL A 73 -52.90 -54.34 82.77
C VAL A 73 -53.47 -54.94 81.47
N VAL A 74 -54.62 -55.64 81.55
CA VAL A 74 -55.30 -56.21 80.38
C VAL A 74 -55.67 -55.15 79.34
N THR A 75 -55.96 -53.91 79.76
CA THR A 75 -56.33 -52.82 78.84
C THR A 75 -55.14 -52.05 78.25
N VAL A 76 -53.98 -52.00 78.93
CA VAL A 76 -52.85 -51.17 78.49
C VAL A 76 -51.83 -51.94 77.64
N GLU A 77 -51.71 -53.26 77.83
CA GLU A 77 -50.74 -54.09 77.11
C GLU A 77 -50.91 -54.09 75.58
N PRO A 78 -52.14 -54.15 75.02
CA PRO A 78 -52.35 -54.06 73.58
C PRO A 78 -51.90 -52.71 73.00
N LYS A 79 -52.13 -51.63 73.74
CA LYS A 79 -51.74 -50.27 73.33
C LYS A 79 -50.22 -50.06 73.36
N ARG A 80 -49.52 -50.69 74.31
CA ARG A 80 -48.04 -50.68 74.37
C ARG A 80 -47.41 -51.43 73.19
N LYS A 81 -47.98 -52.58 72.80
CA LYS A 81 -47.51 -53.33 71.62
C LYS A 81 -47.74 -52.55 70.32
N ALA A 82 -48.92 -51.95 70.13
CA ALA A 82 -49.22 -51.13 68.96
C ALA A 82 -48.32 -49.87 68.85
N LEU A 83 -47.99 -49.22 69.97
CA LEU A 83 -47.07 -48.08 69.99
C LEU A 83 -45.64 -48.48 69.59
N ALA A 84 -45.17 -49.64 70.06
CA ALA A 84 -43.84 -50.16 69.73
C ALA A 84 -43.73 -50.49 68.23
N GLU A 85 -44.75 -51.13 67.66
CA GLU A 85 -44.82 -51.45 66.22
C GLU A 85 -44.83 -50.19 65.33
N ALA A 86 -45.64 -49.19 65.70
CA ALA A 86 -45.71 -47.92 64.98
C ALA A 86 -44.40 -47.13 65.04
N ASN A 87 -43.74 -47.11 66.21
CA ASN A 87 -42.43 -46.47 66.36
C ASN A 87 -41.34 -47.17 65.56
N GLN A 88 -41.34 -48.51 65.52
CA GLN A 88 -40.38 -49.28 64.72
C GLN A 88 -40.58 -49.02 63.23
N THR A 89 -41.83 -48.99 62.76
CA THR A 89 -42.16 -48.66 61.37
C THR A 89 -41.74 -47.23 61.00
N LEU A 90 -41.93 -46.27 61.89
CA LEU A 90 -41.51 -44.87 61.70
C LEU A 90 -39.98 -44.74 61.68
N GLN A 91 -39.28 -45.49 62.52
CA GLN A 91 -37.82 -45.52 62.54
C GLN A 91 -37.24 -46.12 61.25
N ASP A 92 -37.84 -47.20 60.74
CA ASP A 92 -37.46 -47.83 59.47
C ASP A 92 -37.75 -46.91 58.27
N ALA A 93 -38.90 -46.22 58.26
CA ALA A 93 -39.23 -45.24 57.22
C ALA A 93 -38.28 -44.03 57.24
N ASN A 94 -37.95 -43.50 58.42
CA ASN A 94 -37.01 -42.39 58.57
C ASN A 94 -35.58 -42.76 58.17
N SER A 95 -35.13 -43.98 58.49
CA SER A 95 -33.81 -44.46 58.06
C SER A 95 -33.72 -44.60 56.53
N ARG A 96 -34.78 -45.11 55.88
CA ARG A 96 -34.87 -45.14 54.40
C ARG A 96 -34.90 -43.74 53.79
N LEU A 97 -35.69 -42.84 54.35
CA LEU A 97 -35.81 -41.46 53.87
C LEU A 97 -34.48 -40.71 53.99
N LYS A 98 -33.76 -40.90 55.10
CA LYS A 98 -32.40 -40.36 55.28
C LYS A 98 -31.43 -40.90 54.23
N GLY A 99 -31.42 -42.21 53.99
CA GLY A 99 -30.56 -42.82 52.97
C GLY A 99 -30.90 -42.39 51.53
N ILE A 100 -32.17 -42.10 51.22
CA ILE A 100 -32.58 -41.56 49.92
C ILE A 100 -32.15 -40.09 49.80
N ASN A 101 -32.36 -39.27 50.83
CA ASN A 101 -31.92 -37.87 50.82
C ASN A 101 -30.40 -37.73 50.69
N GLU A 102 -29.63 -38.60 51.33
CA GLU A 102 -28.16 -38.65 51.16
C GLU A 102 -27.77 -38.99 49.72
N LYS A 103 -28.49 -39.92 49.06
CA LYS A 103 -28.28 -40.24 47.64
C LYS A 103 -28.67 -39.09 46.71
N VAL A 104 -29.77 -38.40 46.99
CA VAL A 104 -30.22 -37.24 46.21
C VAL A 104 -29.20 -36.11 46.33
N ALA A 105 -28.77 -35.78 47.55
CA ALA A 105 -27.73 -34.76 47.79
C ALA A 105 -26.41 -35.13 47.09
N ALA A 106 -26.01 -36.40 47.10
CA ALA A 106 -24.81 -36.85 46.39
C ALA A 106 -24.95 -36.77 44.85
N LEU A 107 -26.14 -37.05 44.31
CA LEU A 107 -26.43 -36.92 42.88
C LEU A 107 -26.52 -35.45 42.45
N GLU A 108 -27.14 -34.58 43.24
CA GLU A 108 -27.19 -33.13 43.00
C GLU A 108 -25.79 -32.53 43.03
N ALA A 109 -24.96 -32.90 44.01
CA ALA A 109 -23.57 -32.46 44.07
C ALA A 109 -22.77 -32.92 42.84
N LYS A 110 -22.96 -34.17 42.38
CA LYS A 110 -22.35 -34.66 41.14
C LYS A 110 -22.86 -33.92 39.91
N LEU A 111 -24.16 -33.66 39.83
CA LEU A 111 -24.78 -32.96 38.70
C LEU A 111 -24.30 -31.51 38.63
N GLN A 112 -24.19 -30.83 39.78
CA GLN A 112 -23.62 -29.49 39.84
C GLN A 112 -22.17 -29.48 39.37
N LYS A 113 -21.36 -30.43 39.86
CA LYS A 113 -19.97 -30.56 39.42
C LYS A 113 -19.86 -30.80 37.91
N LEU A 114 -20.69 -31.68 37.34
CA LEU A 114 -20.72 -31.92 35.89
C LEU A 114 -21.18 -30.70 35.11
N LYS A 115 -22.12 -29.90 35.62
CA LYS A 115 -22.54 -28.65 34.99
C LYS A 115 -21.41 -27.64 34.98
N ASP A 116 -20.72 -27.45 36.11
CA ASP A 116 -19.60 -26.54 36.20
C ASP A 116 -18.45 -26.97 35.26
N GLU A 117 -18.15 -28.28 35.19
CA GLU A 117 -17.17 -28.85 34.24
C GLU A 117 -17.61 -28.67 32.78
N PHE A 118 -18.90 -28.82 32.47
CA PHE A 118 -19.45 -28.62 31.13
C PHE A 118 -19.42 -27.15 30.69
N ASP A 119 -19.81 -26.23 31.57
CA ASP A 119 -19.81 -24.79 31.30
C ASP A 119 -18.38 -24.28 31.10
N GLU A 120 -17.43 -24.76 31.92
CA GLU A 120 -16.00 -24.46 31.76
C GLU A 120 -15.46 -25.02 30.44
N ALA A 121 -15.74 -26.28 30.12
CA ALA A 121 -15.32 -26.88 28.85
C ALA A 121 -15.93 -26.16 27.63
N THR A 122 -17.19 -25.72 27.73
CA THR A 122 -17.87 -24.97 26.67
C THR A 122 -17.28 -23.58 26.51
N ARG A 123 -16.89 -22.91 27.60
CA ARG A 123 -16.18 -21.62 27.55
C ARG A 123 -14.83 -21.78 26.85
N ILE A 124 -14.03 -22.76 27.28
CA ILE A 124 -12.73 -23.04 26.65
C ILE A 124 -12.89 -23.38 25.17
N MET A 125 -13.91 -24.18 24.80
CA MET A 125 -14.20 -24.51 23.40
C MET A 125 -14.49 -23.26 22.58
N LYS A 126 -15.37 -22.36 23.06
CA LYS A 126 -15.70 -21.11 22.36
C LYS A 126 -14.50 -20.17 22.25
N GLU A 127 -13.73 -20.02 23.32
CA GLU A 127 -12.50 -19.22 23.30
C GLU A 127 -11.50 -19.78 22.27
N ALA A 128 -11.34 -21.11 22.21
CA ALA A 128 -10.48 -21.76 21.22
C ALA A 128 -11.00 -21.57 19.79
N GLU A 129 -12.31 -21.70 19.54
CA GLU A 129 -12.92 -21.44 18.23
C GLU A 129 -12.73 -19.99 17.78
N GLU A 130 -12.89 -19.02 18.67
CA GLU A 130 -12.65 -17.60 18.37
C GLU A 130 -11.17 -17.34 18.04
N VAL A 131 -10.24 -17.93 18.79
CA VAL A 131 -8.80 -17.81 18.53
C VAL A 131 -8.44 -18.41 17.17
N VAL A 132 -8.98 -19.58 16.84
CA VAL A 132 -8.75 -20.23 15.53
C VAL A 132 -9.34 -19.40 14.40
N SER A 133 -10.55 -18.88 14.55
CA SER A 133 -11.22 -18.05 13.55
C SER A 133 -10.44 -16.75 13.27
N LYS A 134 -10.01 -16.05 14.33
CA LYS A 134 -9.15 -14.87 14.22
C LYS A 134 -7.81 -15.22 13.55
N GLY A 135 -7.21 -16.34 13.92
CA GLY A 135 -5.97 -16.84 13.32
C GLY A 135 -6.10 -17.15 11.83
N MET A 136 -7.17 -17.81 11.41
CA MET A 136 -7.44 -18.10 9.99
C MET A 136 -7.65 -16.83 9.17
N THR A 137 -8.39 -15.87 9.71
CA THR A 137 -8.64 -14.58 9.04
C THR A 137 -7.32 -13.83 8.85
N LYS A 138 -6.51 -13.75 9.92
CA LYS A 138 -5.19 -13.13 9.90
C LYS A 138 -4.23 -13.82 8.92
N LEU A 139 -4.24 -15.15 8.88
CA LEU A 139 -3.44 -15.93 7.93
C LEU A 139 -3.87 -15.69 6.48
N GLY A 140 -5.18 -15.58 6.23
CA GLY A 140 -5.72 -15.20 4.92
C GLY A 140 -5.23 -13.83 4.47
N MET A 141 -5.29 -12.83 5.36
CA MET A 141 -4.81 -11.47 5.08
C MET A 141 -3.29 -11.44 4.85
N ALA A 142 -2.51 -12.12 5.69
CA ALA A 142 -1.07 -12.24 5.52
C ALA A 142 -0.70 -12.90 4.17
N THR A 143 -1.44 -13.93 3.75
CA THR A 143 -1.22 -14.61 2.48
C THR A 143 -1.52 -13.69 1.29
N ARG A 144 -2.61 -12.91 1.35
CA ARG A 144 -2.96 -11.91 0.34
C ARG A 144 -1.91 -10.80 0.25
N LEU A 145 -1.50 -10.26 1.40
CA LEU A 145 -0.45 -9.25 1.49
C LEU A 145 0.88 -9.76 0.91
N MET A 146 1.30 -10.97 1.29
CA MET A 146 2.52 -11.59 0.77
C MET A 146 2.43 -11.82 -0.74
N SER A 147 1.28 -12.25 -1.26
CA SER A 147 1.06 -12.41 -2.70
C SER A 147 1.10 -11.07 -3.45
N ALA A 148 0.51 -10.01 -2.88
CA ALA A 148 0.54 -8.67 -3.44
C ALA A 148 1.99 -8.16 -3.53
N LEU A 149 2.76 -8.27 -2.44
CA LEU A 149 4.12 -7.74 -2.34
C LEU A 149 5.20 -8.63 -2.96
N SER A 150 4.99 -9.94 -3.13
CA SER A 150 6.04 -10.83 -3.66
C SER A 150 6.45 -10.50 -5.09
N SER A 151 5.53 -9.98 -5.92
CA SER A 151 5.89 -9.48 -7.26
C SER A 151 6.68 -8.18 -7.19
N GLU A 152 6.34 -7.31 -6.24
CA GLU A 152 7.03 -6.04 -6.01
C GLU A 152 8.45 -6.27 -5.50
N ASP A 153 8.63 -7.18 -4.54
CA ASP A 153 9.93 -7.60 -4.05
C ASP A 153 10.83 -8.11 -5.19
N LYS A 154 10.32 -8.99 -6.07
CA LYS A 154 11.08 -9.45 -7.24
C LYS A 154 11.44 -8.32 -8.19
N ARG A 155 10.53 -7.38 -8.41
CA ARG A 155 10.73 -6.23 -9.29
C ARG A 155 11.77 -5.27 -8.72
N TRP A 156 11.64 -4.89 -7.46
CA TRP A 156 12.60 -4.04 -6.75
C TRP A 156 13.97 -4.70 -6.63
N ASN A 157 14.05 -6.01 -6.39
CA ASN A 157 15.33 -6.72 -6.41
C ASN A 157 15.99 -6.71 -7.79
N LYS A 158 15.20 -6.89 -8.86
CA LYS A 158 15.70 -6.76 -10.23
C LYS A 158 16.18 -5.34 -10.53
N GLU A 159 15.39 -4.34 -10.16
CA GLU A 159 15.71 -2.93 -10.36
C GLU A 159 16.92 -2.49 -9.54
N LEU A 160 17.04 -2.95 -8.29
CA LEU A 160 18.22 -2.77 -7.46
C LEU A 160 19.46 -3.41 -8.08
N GLY A 161 19.32 -4.60 -8.68
CA GLY A 161 20.37 -5.24 -9.48
C GLY A 161 20.81 -4.34 -10.64
N ASN A 162 19.85 -3.89 -11.45
CA ASN A 162 20.12 -3.00 -12.58
C ASN A 162 20.75 -1.68 -12.14
N LEU A 163 20.33 -1.11 -11.01
CA LEU A 163 20.88 0.13 -10.44
C LEU A 163 22.31 -0.08 -9.95
N LYS A 164 22.62 -1.21 -9.31
CA LYS A 164 23.99 -1.56 -8.90
C LYS A 164 24.91 -1.73 -10.10
N GLU A 165 24.44 -2.38 -11.16
CA GLU A 165 25.18 -2.46 -12.42
C GLU A 165 25.38 -1.07 -13.03
N SER A 166 24.30 -0.28 -13.14
CA SER A 166 24.35 1.08 -13.69
C SER A 166 25.27 2.00 -12.88
N PHE A 167 25.34 1.84 -11.57
CA PHE A 167 26.22 2.60 -10.70
C PHE A 167 27.70 2.36 -11.03
N ASN A 168 28.08 1.12 -11.35
CA ASN A 168 29.45 0.80 -11.77
C ASN A 168 29.77 1.38 -13.16
N LEU A 169 28.79 1.45 -14.05
CA LEU A 169 28.92 1.99 -15.42
C LEU A 169 28.87 3.52 -15.46
N LEU A 170 28.34 4.15 -14.41
CA LEU A 170 28.09 5.60 -14.35
C LEU A 170 29.37 6.43 -14.56
N ILE A 171 30.53 5.94 -14.16
CA ILE A 171 31.80 6.67 -14.31
C ILE A 171 32.13 6.87 -15.79
N GLY A 172 32.09 5.81 -16.60
CA GLY A 172 32.34 5.89 -18.04
C GLY A 172 31.23 6.65 -18.77
N ASP A 173 29.97 6.41 -18.40
CA ASP A 173 28.83 7.09 -19.00
C ASP A 173 28.84 8.61 -18.69
N SER A 174 29.21 9.01 -17.46
CA SER A 174 29.35 10.42 -17.10
C SER A 174 30.52 11.09 -17.82
N LEU A 175 31.63 10.37 -17.98
CA LEU A 175 32.81 10.88 -18.69
C LEU A 175 32.49 11.19 -20.16
N ILE A 176 31.80 10.26 -20.85
CA ILE A 176 31.41 10.49 -22.24
C ILE A 176 30.36 11.59 -22.37
N SER A 177 29.37 11.63 -21.48
CA SER A 177 28.36 12.71 -21.44
C SER A 177 28.97 14.08 -21.20
N ALA A 178 29.95 14.18 -20.28
CA ALA A 178 30.65 15.43 -19.99
C ALA A 178 31.50 15.90 -21.18
N ALA A 179 32.23 14.99 -21.82
CA ALA A 179 32.97 15.28 -23.04
C ALA A 179 32.04 15.74 -24.17
N PHE A 180 30.88 15.07 -24.30
CA PHE A 180 29.87 15.38 -25.30
C PHE A 180 29.33 16.80 -25.13
N ILE A 181 28.79 17.16 -23.97
CA ILE A 181 28.26 18.52 -23.74
C ILE A 181 29.34 19.60 -23.91
N SER A 182 30.58 19.30 -23.51
CA SER A 182 31.65 20.30 -23.49
C SER A 182 32.22 20.63 -24.86
N TYR A 183 32.35 19.64 -25.74
CA TYR A 183 33.13 19.77 -26.97
C TYR A 183 32.36 19.49 -28.26
N ILE A 184 31.28 18.73 -28.22
CA ILE A 184 30.66 18.22 -29.46
C ILE A 184 29.78 19.25 -30.19
N GLY A 185 29.28 20.25 -29.45
CA GLY A 185 28.23 21.15 -29.90
C GLY A 185 28.44 21.81 -31.27
N PRO A 186 29.65 22.30 -31.62
CA PRO A 186 29.89 22.95 -32.91
C PRO A 186 29.87 22.00 -34.12
N PHE A 187 30.13 20.70 -33.90
CA PHE A 187 30.44 19.78 -34.98
C PHE A 187 29.19 19.18 -35.66
N THR A 188 29.34 18.76 -36.92
CA THR A 188 28.30 18.05 -37.68
C THR A 188 28.17 16.61 -37.21
N LYS A 189 27.01 16.01 -37.44
CA LYS A 189 26.67 14.65 -36.97
C LYS A 189 27.71 13.61 -37.36
N GLU A 190 28.20 13.62 -38.60
CA GLU A 190 29.20 12.66 -39.08
C GLU A 190 30.47 12.72 -38.24
N TYR A 191 30.93 13.93 -37.92
CA TYR A 191 32.10 14.13 -37.08
C TYR A 191 31.82 13.81 -35.60
N ARG A 192 30.59 14.06 -35.12
CA ARG A 192 30.19 13.65 -33.76
C ARG A 192 30.28 12.14 -33.61
N ASP A 193 29.73 11.41 -34.58
CA ASP A 193 29.71 9.95 -34.56
C ASP A 193 31.11 9.36 -34.69
N GLU A 194 31.96 9.95 -35.54
CA GLU A 194 33.37 9.56 -35.64
C GLU A 194 34.13 9.78 -34.31
N LEU A 195 34.02 10.96 -33.70
CA LEU A 195 34.66 11.24 -32.43
C LEU A 195 34.19 10.31 -31.32
N VAL A 196 32.87 10.13 -31.18
CA VAL A 196 32.29 9.30 -30.12
C VAL A 196 32.62 7.83 -30.32
N ASN A 197 32.37 7.27 -31.50
CA ASN A 197 32.47 5.83 -31.73
C ASN A 197 33.88 5.35 -32.05
N THR A 198 34.70 6.17 -32.70
CA THR A 198 36.05 5.78 -33.14
C THR A 198 37.14 6.27 -32.21
N SER A 199 36.93 7.36 -31.46
CA SER A 199 37.95 7.91 -30.56
C SER A 199 37.60 7.75 -29.07
N TRP A 200 36.48 8.31 -28.62
CA TRP A 200 36.17 8.42 -27.19
C TRP A 200 35.79 7.08 -26.55
N ILE A 201 34.83 6.35 -27.14
CA ILE A 201 34.41 5.04 -26.62
C ILE A 201 35.58 4.04 -26.61
N PRO A 202 36.38 3.89 -27.70
CA PRO A 202 37.56 3.04 -27.68
C PRO A 202 38.57 3.45 -26.61
N TYR A 203 38.87 4.74 -26.48
CA TYR A 203 39.78 5.23 -25.44
C TYR A 203 39.32 4.87 -24.02
N ILE A 204 38.03 5.05 -23.71
CA ILE A 204 37.46 4.70 -22.40
C ILE A 204 37.58 3.18 -22.15
N ARG A 205 37.28 2.36 -23.17
CA ARG A 205 37.38 0.89 -23.10
C ARG A 205 38.82 0.41 -22.96
N ASP A 206 39.77 0.99 -23.69
CA ASP A 206 41.20 0.65 -23.62
C ASP A 206 41.79 0.96 -22.25
N ASN A 207 41.31 2.02 -21.61
CA ASN A 207 41.66 2.39 -20.22
C ASN A 207 40.90 1.56 -19.16
N LYS A 208 40.12 0.56 -19.57
CA LYS A 208 39.35 -0.34 -18.68
C LYS A 208 38.35 0.38 -17.78
N ILE A 209 37.82 1.51 -18.24
CA ILE A 209 36.76 2.23 -17.53
C ILE A 209 35.42 1.57 -17.91
N PRO A 210 34.62 1.11 -16.94
CA PRO A 210 33.31 0.54 -17.23
C PRO A 210 32.38 1.57 -17.87
N ILE A 211 31.73 1.19 -18.97
CA ILE A 211 30.80 2.03 -19.72
C ILE A 211 29.66 1.16 -20.25
N SER A 212 28.47 1.74 -20.42
CA SER A 212 27.32 1.04 -20.98
C SER A 212 27.58 0.49 -22.39
N ASP A 213 26.88 -0.60 -22.75
CA ASP A 213 26.87 -1.15 -24.12
C ASP A 213 25.41 -1.37 -24.57
N PRO A 214 24.90 -0.63 -25.57
CA PRO A 214 25.58 0.45 -26.30
C PRO A 214 25.82 1.70 -25.41
N ALA A 215 26.99 2.33 -25.60
CA ALA A 215 27.32 3.60 -24.96
C ALA A 215 26.53 4.74 -25.62
N GLY A 216 25.89 5.59 -24.81
CA GLY A 216 25.03 6.66 -25.30
C GLY A 216 25.26 7.95 -24.51
N PRO A 217 25.80 9.03 -25.12
CA PRO A 217 26.10 10.27 -24.39
C PRO A 217 24.86 10.93 -23.78
N LEU A 218 23.69 10.73 -24.37
CA LEU A 218 22.43 11.30 -23.91
C LEU A 218 21.79 10.55 -22.74
N ARG A 219 22.18 9.27 -22.52
CA ARG A 219 21.49 8.37 -21.59
C ARG A 219 21.50 8.85 -20.15
N VAL A 220 22.57 9.53 -19.72
CA VAL A 220 22.71 10.09 -18.38
C VAL A 220 22.07 11.48 -18.26
N LEU A 221 21.91 12.16 -19.39
CA LEU A 221 21.60 13.60 -19.42
C LEU A 221 20.11 13.90 -19.65
N THR A 222 19.39 12.97 -20.26
CA THR A 222 17.98 13.15 -20.61
C THR A 222 17.28 11.80 -20.73
N ASP A 223 15.95 11.83 -20.69
CA ASP A 223 15.08 10.68 -20.89
C ASP A 223 14.12 10.90 -22.07
N GLU A 224 13.40 9.86 -22.48
CA GLU A 224 12.44 9.94 -23.59
C GLU A 224 11.29 10.92 -23.30
N SER A 225 10.96 11.15 -22.02
CA SER A 225 9.89 12.07 -21.63
C SER A 225 10.31 13.53 -21.86
N GLU A 226 11.53 13.90 -21.48
CA GLU A 226 12.11 15.22 -21.75
C GLU A 226 12.24 15.48 -23.25
N ILE A 227 12.75 14.51 -24.02
CA ILE A 227 12.83 14.63 -25.49
C ILE A 227 11.44 14.82 -26.10
N SER A 228 10.44 14.07 -25.63
CA SER A 228 9.04 14.22 -26.07
C SER A 228 8.46 15.60 -25.74
N LYS A 229 8.80 16.16 -24.57
CA LYS A 229 8.43 17.55 -24.20
C LYS A 229 9.08 18.56 -25.16
N TRP A 230 10.36 18.42 -25.47
CA TRP A 230 11.04 19.30 -26.42
C TRP A 230 10.42 19.23 -27.82
N ASN A 231 10.06 18.03 -28.28
CA ASN A 231 9.38 17.84 -29.55
C ASN A 231 8.03 18.57 -29.59
N THR A 232 7.28 18.53 -28.50
CA THR A 232 6.01 19.26 -28.35
C THR A 232 6.22 20.78 -28.35
N GLN A 233 7.38 21.23 -27.88
CA GLN A 233 7.80 22.65 -27.89
C GLN A 233 8.39 23.09 -29.24
N GLY A 234 8.43 22.21 -30.24
CA GLY A 234 8.87 22.54 -31.60
C GLY A 234 10.33 22.20 -31.92
N LEU A 235 11.04 21.49 -31.03
CA LEU A 235 12.32 20.87 -31.40
C LEU A 235 12.06 19.75 -32.41
N PRO A 236 12.82 19.63 -33.49
CA PRO A 236 12.67 18.50 -34.40
C PRO A 236 13.00 17.16 -33.71
N SER A 237 12.29 16.10 -34.11
CA SER A 237 12.44 14.76 -33.52
C SER A 237 13.67 13.96 -34.00
N ASP A 238 14.58 14.59 -34.73
CA ASP A 238 15.79 13.93 -35.23
C ASP A 238 16.87 13.81 -34.12
N PRO A 239 17.79 12.84 -34.24
CA PRO A 239 18.81 12.61 -33.22
C PRO A 239 19.71 13.82 -32.94
N VAL A 240 20.07 14.60 -33.97
CA VAL A 240 20.97 15.77 -33.84
C VAL A 240 20.28 16.87 -33.06
N SER A 241 18.99 17.10 -33.31
CA SER A 241 18.18 18.05 -32.58
C SER A 241 18.04 17.66 -31.11
N ALA A 242 17.81 16.37 -30.80
CA ALA A 242 17.80 15.88 -29.42
C ALA A 242 19.16 16.08 -28.71
N GLU A 243 20.28 15.82 -29.41
CA GLU A 243 21.62 16.12 -28.92
C GLU A 243 21.82 17.60 -28.62
N ASN A 244 21.43 18.47 -29.56
CA ASN A 244 21.53 19.92 -29.41
C ASN A 244 20.66 20.43 -28.26
N GLY A 245 19.42 19.93 -28.14
CA GLY A 245 18.51 20.27 -27.06
C GLY A 245 19.09 19.90 -25.70
N CYS A 246 19.73 18.74 -25.60
CA CYS A 246 20.42 18.31 -24.40
C CYS A 246 21.60 19.25 -24.04
N ILE A 247 22.44 19.62 -25.02
CA ILE A 247 23.56 20.54 -24.80
C ILE A 247 23.05 21.91 -24.33
N VAL A 248 22.02 22.46 -24.99
CA VAL A 248 21.40 23.73 -24.61
C VAL A 248 20.87 23.67 -23.18
N CYS A 249 20.19 22.58 -22.81
CA CYS A 249 19.57 22.39 -21.50
C CYS A 249 20.55 22.09 -20.36
N ARG A 250 21.65 21.37 -20.62
CA ARG A 250 22.57 20.87 -19.59
C ARG A 250 23.93 21.58 -19.54
N SER A 251 24.24 22.45 -20.50
CA SER A 251 25.51 23.20 -20.49
C SER A 251 25.56 24.21 -19.34
N ALA A 252 26.71 24.24 -18.64
CA ALA A 252 26.98 25.23 -17.61
C ALA A 252 27.37 26.59 -18.19
N ARG A 253 28.07 26.58 -19.33
CA ARG A 253 28.37 27.80 -20.10
C ARG A 253 27.18 28.14 -20.98
N TRP A 254 26.90 29.43 -21.14
CA TRP A 254 25.76 29.90 -21.92
C TRP A 254 25.80 29.36 -23.36
N PRO A 255 24.71 28.74 -23.85
CA PRO A 255 24.67 28.21 -25.20
C PRO A 255 24.62 29.34 -26.23
N LEU A 256 25.50 29.27 -27.22
CA LEU A 256 25.53 30.11 -28.42
C LEU A 256 25.09 29.28 -29.62
N MET A 257 23.83 29.45 -30.00
CA MET A 257 23.15 28.68 -31.04
C MET A 257 23.44 29.28 -32.42
N ILE A 258 24.11 28.51 -33.26
CA ILE A 258 24.29 28.78 -34.68
C ILE A 258 23.08 28.21 -35.42
N ASP A 259 22.08 29.05 -35.70
CA ASP A 259 20.77 28.64 -36.21
C ASP A 259 20.37 29.46 -37.44
N PRO A 260 20.94 29.16 -38.63
CA PRO A 260 20.60 29.87 -39.85
C PRO A 260 19.15 29.63 -40.32
N GLN A 261 18.50 28.54 -39.91
CA GLN A 261 17.13 28.20 -40.29
C GLN A 261 16.06 28.63 -39.28
N LEU A 262 16.46 29.20 -38.13
CA LEU A 262 15.59 29.69 -37.06
C LEU A 262 14.74 28.59 -36.39
N GLN A 263 15.19 27.34 -36.38
CA GLN A 263 14.48 26.24 -35.72
C GLN A 263 14.76 26.19 -34.21
N GLY A 264 16.02 26.36 -33.81
CA GLY A 264 16.44 26.33 -32.41
C GLY A 264 15.89 27.52 -31.61
N ILE A 265 15.89 28.72 -32.21
CA ILE A 265 15.32 29.91 -31.57
C ILE A 265 13.82 29.77 -31.31
N ALA A 266 13.06 29.24 -32.28
CA ALA A 266 11.62 29.01 -32.12
C ALA A 266 11.34 28.02 -30.98
N TRP A 267 12.15 26.97 -30.86
CA TRP A 267 12.07 26.02 -29.76
C TRP A 267 12.36 26.67 -28.40
N VAL A 268 13.43 27.45 -28.25
CA VAL A 268 13.77 28.12 -26.97
C VAL A 268 12.66 29.09 -26.54
N ILE A 269 12.07 29.82 -27.49
CA ILE A 269 10.93 30.72 -27.22
C ILE A 269 9.74 29.94 -26.64
N ASN A 270 9.38 28.81 -27.25
CA ASN A 270 8.29 27.96 -26.76
C ASN A 270 8.62 27.26 -25.44
N MET A 271 9.88 26.86 -25.25
CA MET A 271 10.34 26.16 -24.06
C MET A 271 10.32 27.05 -22.81
N GLU A 272 10.83 28.27 -22.90
CA GLU A 272 10.88 29.22 -21.77
C GLU A 272 9.61 30.09 -21.68
N GLY A 273 8.82 30.19 -22.75
CA GLY A 273 7.63 31.05 -22.82
C GLY A 273 6.40 30.57 -22.05
N GLY A 274 6.42 29.35 -21.49
CA GLY A 274 5.28 28.75 -20.79
C GLY A 274 5.06 29.21 -19.35
N ASN A 275 6.01 29.94 -18.74
CA ASN A 275 5.94 30.34 -17.33
C ASN A 275 5.66 31.85 -17.18
N PRO A 276 4.46 32.27 -16.70
CA PRO A 276 4.13 33.68 -16.50
C PRO A 276 4.99 34.38 -15.44
N ASP A 277 5.45 33.65 -14.42
CA ASP A 277 6.23 34.20 -13.30
C ASP A 277 7.72 34.35 -13.66
N ARG A 278 8.18 33.66 -14.71
CA ARG A 278 9.55 33.71 -15.24
C ARG A 278 9.52 33.96 -16.75
N PRO A 279 9.13 35.17 -17.20
CA PRO A 279 8.96 35.47 -18.61
C PRO A 279 10.29 35.48 -19.36
N LEU A 280 10.30 34.97 -20.59
CA LEU A 280 11.44 35.08 -21.49
C LEU A 280 11.60 36.52 -22.01
N VAL A 281 12.78 37.09 -21.75
CA VAL A 281 13.15 38.43 -22.23
C VAL A 281 13.93 38.31 -23.55
N VAL A 282 13.26 38.61 -24.66
CA VAL A 282 13.89 38.62 -25.99
C VAL A 282 14.44 40.00 -26.30
N VAL A 283 15.74 40.08 -26.63
CA VAL A 283 16.47 41.33 -26.86
C VAL A 283 17.43 41.21 -28.05
N ARG A 284 17.76 42.36 -28.65
CA ARG A 284 18.76 42.50 -29.73
C ARG A 284 19.80 43.53 -29.33
N LEU A 285 21.00 43.44 -29.90
CA LEU A 285 22.06 44.44 -29.70
C LEU A 285 21.65 45.86 -30.16
N THR A 286 20.72 45.96 -31.10
CA THR A 286 20.20 47.25 -31.60
C THR A 286 19.20 47.93 -30.66
N ASN A 287 18.73 47.24 -29.62
CA ASN A 287 17.72 47.78 -28.72
C ASN A 287 18.37 48.77 -27.73
N THR A 288 17.85 50.00 -27.68
CA THR A 288 18.35 51.04 -26.78
C THR A 288 18.09 50.71 -25.30
N ASP A 289 17.11 49.86 -25.01
CA ASP A 289 16.73 49.43 -23.66
C ASP A 289 17.35 48.08 -23.25
N LEU A 290 18.29 47.54 -24.04
CA LEU A 290 18.97 46.25 -23.79
C LEU A 290 19.52 46.16 -22.36
N MET A 291 20.31 47.15 -21.93
CA MET A 291 20.99 47.14 -20.63
C MET A 291 19.98 47.20 -19.47
N MET A 292 18.91 47.98 -19.61
CA MET A 292 17.84 48.07 -18.61
C MET A 292 17.09 46.74 -18.48
N ARG A 293 16.73 46.10 -19.60
CA ARG A 293 16.06 44.80 -19.60
C ARG A 293 16.94 43.70 -19.04
N LEU A 294 18.23 43.71 -19.38
CA LEU A 294 19.21 42.73 -18.90
C LEU A 294 19.42 42.89 -17.39
N LYS A 295 19.55 44.12 -16.89
CA LYS A 295 19.65 44.41 -15.45
C LYS A 295 18.46 43.83 -14.69
N LYS A 296 17.24 44.12 -15.13
CA LYS A 296 16.03 43.57 -14.51
C LYS A 296 15.99 42.04 -14.55
N ALA A 297 16.37 41.44 -15.69
CA ALA A 297 16.38 39.98 -15.81
C ALA A 297 17.43 39.32 -14.89
N LEU A 298 18.58 39.95 -14.69
CA LEU A 298 19.62 39.48 -13.77
C LEU A 298 19.17 39.52 -12.31
N GLU A 299 18.45 40.56 -11.90
CA GLU A 299 17.90 40.72 -10.54
C GLU A 299 16.77 39.73 -10.26
N GLU A 300 15.85 39.55 -11.21
CA GLU A 300 14.65 38.71 -11.07
C GLU A 300 14.88 37.23 -11.48
N GLY A 301 16.04 36.90 -12.07
CA GLY A 301 16.34 35.54 -12.53
C GLY A 301 15.59 35.11 -13.80
N TRP A 302 15.16 36.07 -14.62
CA TRP A 302 14.45 35.79 -15.87
C TRP A 302 15.40 35.30 -16.97
N PRO A 303 14.98 34.35 -17.81
CA PRO A 303 15.77 33.91 -18.95
C PRO A 303 15.83 35.02 -20.00
N VAL A 304 17.00 35.22 -20.60
CA VAL A 304 17.24 36.21 -21.65
C VAL A 304 17.67 35.51 -22.93
N LEU A 305 17.05 35.89 -24.04
CA LEU A 305 17.45 35.46 -25.38
C LEU A 305 17.98 36.67 -26.17
N LEU A 306 19.27 36.63 -26.49
CA LEU A 306 19.93 37.64 -27.32
C LEU A 306 19.92 37.18 -28.79
N GLU A 307 19.07 37.80 -29.60
CA GLU A 307 18.90 37.43 -31.00
C GLU A 307 19.91 38.12 -31.93
N ASN A 308 20.31 37.39 -32.98
CA ASN A 308 21.00 37.92 -34.15
C ASN A 308 22.35 38.54 -33.80
N LEU A 309 23.13 37.82 -33.00
CA LEU A 309 24.53 38.13 -32.75
C LEU A 309 25.34 38.05 -34.03
N GLY A 310 26.14 39.09 -34.26
CA GLY A 310 27.23 39.05 -35.22
C GLY A 310 28.49 38.41 -34.61
N GLU A 311 29.59 38.48 -35.34
CA GLU A 311 30.90 37.97 -34.88
C GLU A 311 31.52 38.85 -33.78
N SER A 312 31.19 40.14 -33.76
CA SER A 312 31.57 41.06 -32.69
C SER A 312 30.48 41.15 -31.62
N ILE A 313 30.87 40.89 -30.37
CA ILE A 313 30.03 41.04 -29.19
C ILE A 313 30.47 42.31 -28.45
N ASP A 314 29.49 43.07 -27.94
CA ASP A 314 29.76 44.27 -27.14
C ASP A 314 30.50 43.89 -25.84
N ALA A 315 31.59 44.60 -25.55
CA ALA A 315 32.39 44.43 -24.34
C ALA A 315 31.56 44.61 -23.06
N ALA A 316 30.50 45.42 -23.09
CA ALA A 316 29.60 45.62 -21.94
C ALA A 316 28.86 44.33 -21.53
N LEU A 317 28.66 43.37 -22.44
CA LEU A 317 28.00 42.10 -22.18
C LEU A 317 28.95 41.00 -21.70
N MET A 318 30.27 41.19 -21.87
CA MET A 318 31.28 40.19 -21.54
C MET A 318 31.25 39.73 -20.09
N PRO A 319 31.08 40.59 -19.07
CA PRO A 319 30.97 40.13 -17.69
C PRO A 319 29.83 39.11 -17.48
N VAL A 320 28.69 39.33 -18.15
CA VAL A 320 27.53 38.42 -18.10
C VAL A 320 27.82 37.11 -18.83
N ILE A 321 28.44 37.18 -20.01
CA ILE A 321 28.80 36.01 -20.81
C ILE A 321 29.81 35.12 -20.08
N GLN A 322 30.82 35.74 -19.46
CA GLN A 322 31.86 35.09 -18.67
C GLN A 322 31.37 34.59 -17.31
N ARG A 323 30.19 35.05 -16.86
CA ARG A 323 29.69 34.84 -15.49
C ARG A 323 30.69 35.36 -14.45
N ALA A 324 31.29 36.52 -14.71
CA ALA A 324 32.28 37.19 -13.86
C ALA A 324 31.61 37.77 -12.60
N THR A 325 31.15 36.87 -11.72
CA THR A 325 30.41 37.20 -10.50
C THR A 325 31.36 37.47 -9.34
N THR A 326 31.07 38.51 -8.56
CA THR A 326 31.75 38.83 -7.32
C THR A 326 30.82 38.51 -6.15
N LYS A 327 31.29 37.73 -5.18
CA LYS A 327 30.50 37.37 -4.00
C LYS A 327 30.63 38.45 -2.92
N ARG A 328 29.51 39.01 -2.48
CA ARG A 328 29.44 39.93 -1.34
C ARG A 328 28.42 39.39 -0.32
N GLY A 329 28.91 38.85 0.79
CA GLY A 329 28.09 38.13 1.76
C GLY A 329 27.50 36.84 1.18
N SER A 330 26.17 36.68 1.22
CA SER A 330 25.45 35.54 0.65
C SER A 330 25.02 35.73 -0.82
N LYS A 331 25.06 36.98 -1.32
CA LYS A 331 24.59 37.36 -2.65
C LYS A 331 25.74 37.45 -3.65
N LEU A 332 25.43 37.20 -4.92
CA LEU A 332 26.35 37.34 -6.06
C LEU A 332 26.02 38.64 -6.78
N PHE A 333 27.05 39.32 -7.27
CA PHE A 333 26.91 40.56 -8.04
C PHE A 333 27.70 40.47 -9.34
N ILE A 334 27.24 41.17 -10.37
CA ILE A 334 27.90 41.24 -11.68
C ILE A 334 28.00 42.70 -12.13
N GLN A 335 29.15 43.06 -12.68
CA GLN A 335 29.40 44.39 -13.23
C GLN A 335 28.79 44.46 -14.64
N LEU A 336 27.82 45.34 -14.86
CA LEU A 336 27.18 45.55 -16.16
C LEU A 336 27.41 46.99 -16.61
N GLY A 337 28.50 47.21 -17.35
CA GLY A 337 28.96 48.57 -17.67
C GLY A 337 29.40 49.32 -16.41
N GLU A 338 28.76 50.45 -16.13
CA GLU A 338 29.01 51.26 -14.92
C GLU A 338 28.22 50.77 -13.70
N ASP A 339 27.15 50.01 -13.91
CA ASP A 339 26.26 49.53 -12.84
C ASP A 339 26.74 48.19 -12.26
N GLU A 340 26.54 48.01 -10.96
CA GLU A 340 26.67 46.71 -10.28
C GLU A 340 25.27 46.16 -10.00
N VAL A 341 25.00 44.93 -10.47
CA VAL A 341 23.68 44.31 -10.46
C VAL A 341 23.72 43.01 -9.65
N GLU A 342 22.68 42.74 -8.85
CA GLU A 342 22.54 41.47 -8.14
C GLU A 342 22.32 40.33 -9.15
N PHE A 343 23.07 39.24 -9.02
CA PHE A 343 22.99 38.07 -9.88
C PHE A 343 22.13 36.99 -9.24
N HIS A 344 20.94 36.76 -9.81
CA HIS A 344 20.05 35.67 -9.41
C HIS A 344 20.55 34.32 -9.94
N LYS A 345 20.46 33.26 -9.12
CA LYS A 345 20.98 31.92 -9.47
C LYS A 345 20.22 31.25 -10.62
N ASP A 346 18.93 31.54 -10.75
CA ASP A 346 18.08 30.96 -11.79
C ASP A 346 18.14 31.71 -13.13
N PHE A 347 18.93 32.79 -13.21
CA PHE A 347 19.16 33.52 -14.45
C PHE A 347 19.77 32.60 -15.51
N ARG A 348 19.30 32.73 -16.76
CA ARG A 348 19.83 31.96 -17.88
C ARG A 348 19.94 32.82 -19.14
N LEU A 349 21.08 32.76 -19.80
CA LEU A 349 21.32 33.48 -21.05
C LEU A 349 21.40 32.52 -22.23
N TYR A 350 20.63 32.80 -23.27
CA TYR A 350 20.66 32.15 -24.57
C TYR A 350 21.18 33.13 -25.61
N LEU A 351 22.20 32.72 -26.36
CA LEU A 351 22.81 33.51 -27.41
C LEU A 351 22.46 32.88 -28.76
N HIS A 352 22.07 33.69 -29.75
CA HIS A 352 21.62 33.18 -31.05
C HIS A 352 22.21 33.97 -32.22
N THR A 353 22.69 33.27 -33.26
CA THR A 353 23.14 33.87 -34.52
C THR A 353 22.50 33.19 -35.73
N LYS A 354 22.25 33.98 -36.78
CA LYS A 354 21.74 33.51 -38.08
C LYS A 354 22.86 33.20 -39.08
N LEU A 355 24.10 33.53 -38.74
CA LEU A 355 25.25 33.29 -39.60
C LEU A 355 25.48 31.78 -39.69
N SER A 356 25.58 31.22 -40.90
CA SER A 356 25.77 29.77 -41.07
C SER A 356 27.16 29.29 -40.67
N ASN A 357 28.17 30.15 -40.79
CA ASN A 357 29.56 29.84 -40.44
C ASN A 357 30.25 31.09 -39.87
N PRO A 358 29.90 31.51 -38.64
CA PRO A 358 30.51 32.67 -38.00
C PRO A 358 31.93 32.36 -37.52
N ASP A 359 32.85 33.32 -37.68
CA ASP A 359 34.20 33.22 -37.12
C ASP A 359 34.26 33.91 -35.74
N TYR A 360 34.02 33.12 -34.68
CA TYR A 360 34.12 33.59 -33.31
C TYR A 360 35.54 33.45 -32.77
N LYS A 361 36.05 34.52 -32.16
CA LYS A 361 37.36 34.51 -31.50
C LYS A 361 37.41 33.46 -30.38
N PRO A 362 38.61 32.89 -30.07
CA PRO A 362 38.76 31.85 -29.06
C PRO A 362 38.19 32.21 -27.69
N GLU A 363 38.20 33.49 -27.29
CA GLU A 363 37.64 33.93 -26.02
C GLU A 363 36.13 33.64 -25.93
N ILE A 364 35.38 33.85 -27.01
CA ILE A 364 33.95 33.54 -27.04
C ILE A 364 33.71 32.03 -26.99
N GLN A 365 34.53 31.24 -27.69
CA GLN A 365 34.43 29.78 -27.70
C GLN A 365 34.77 29.16 -26.33
N ALA A 366 35.67 29.80 -25.57
CA ALA A 366 35.99 29.38 -24.22
C ALA A 366 34.84 29.66 -23.25
N GLU A 367 34.21 30.83 -23.35
CA GLU A 367 33.23 31.32 -22.37
C GLU A 367 31.78 30.85 -22.63
N THR A 368 31.48 30.47 -23.88
CA THR A 368 30.16 29.99 -24.32
C THR A 368 30.23 28.53 -24.78
N THR A 369 29.08 27.84 -24.78
CA THR A 369 28.95 26.53 -25.43
C THR A 369 28.38 26.75 -26.82
N LEU A 370 29.20 26.65 -27.85
CA LEU A 370 28.76 26.72 -29.23
C LEU A 370 27.92 25.49 -29.59
N VAL A 371 26.71 25.70 -30.12
CA VAL A 371 25.79 24.63 -30.54
C VAL A 371 25.36 24.85 -31.98
N ASN A 372 25.66 23.88 -32.84
CA ASN A 372 25.32 23.94 -34.25
C ASN A 372 23.90 23.41 -34.50
N PHE A 373 22.96 24.32 -34.73
CA PHE A 373 21.58 24.05 -35.13
C PHE A 373 21.37 24.05 -36.65
N THR A 374 22.45 24.04 -37.43
CA THR A 374 22.34 23.91 -38.89
C THR A 374 21.64 22.61 -39.24
N VAL A 375 20.56 22.73 -40.00
CA VAL A 375 19.78 21.57 -40.45
C VAL A 375 20.65 20.66 -41.31
N THR A 376 20.65 19.36 -41.02
CA THR A 376 21.37 18.34 -41.80
C THR A 376 20.46 17.69 -42.85
N PRO A 377 21.02 17.09 -43.92
CA PRO A 377 20.22 16.33 -44.89
C PRO A 377 19.37 15.22 -44.27
N GLY A 378 19.93 14.49 -43.30
CA GLY A 378 19.20 13.47 -42.55
C GLY A 378 18.11 14.06 -41.64
N GLY A 379 18.42 15.12 -40.89
CA GLY A 379 17.44 15.79 -40.03
C GLY A 379 16.26 16.36 -40.81
N LEU A 380 16.52 17.00 -41.96
CA LEU A 380 15.44 17.47 -42.83
C LEU A 380 14.67 16.32 -43.47
N GLU A 381 15.35 15.22 -43.83
CA GLU A 381 14.67 14.02 -44.35
C GLU A 381 13.68 13.46 -43.31
N ASP A 382 14.06 13.35 -42.04
CA ASP A 382 13.15 12.87 -40.99
C ASP A 382 12.00 13.86 -40.73
N GLN A 383 12.27 15.17 -40.75
CA GLN A 383 11.23 16.20 -40.65
C GLN A 383 10.23 16.13 -41.81
N LEU A 384 10.71 16.02 -43.05
CA LEU A 384 9.86 15.89 -44.23
C LEU A 384 9.12 14.56 -44.24
N LEU A 385 9.70 13.47 -43.73
CA LEU A 385 9.03 12.18 -43.61
C LEU A 385 7.82 12.28 -42.68
N ALA A 386 7.98 12.89 -41.51
CA ALA A 386 6.88 13.11 -40.57
C ALA A 386 5.75 13.94 -41.21
N LEU A 387 6.12 14.94 -42.02
CA LEU A 387 5.18 15.80 -42.73
C LEU A 387 4.46 15.09 -43.90
N VAL A 388 5.16 14.27 -44.68
CA VAL A 388 4.53 13.46 -45.74
C VAL A 388 3.54 12.47 -45.12
N VAL A 389 3.93 11.78 -44.05
CA VAL A 389 3.06 10.83 -43.35
C VAL A 389 1.83 11.53 -42.77
N SER A 390 1.98 12.72 -42.18
CA SER A 390 0.84 13.46 -41.62
C SER A 390 -0.17 13.92 -42.67
N LYS A 391 0.29 14.18 -43.90
CA LYS A 391 -0.57 14.60 -45.02
C LYS A 391 -1.19 13.42 -45.77
N GLU A 392 -0.42 12.40 -46.11
CA GLU A 392 -0.93 11.25 -46.88
C GLU A 392 -1.69 10.24 -46.01
N ARG A 393 -1.25 10.03 -44.77
CA ARG A 393 -1.84 9.09 -43.82
C ARG A 393 -2.13 9.79 -42.48
N PRO A 394 -3.10 10.73 -42.47
CA PRO A 394 -3.47 11.45 -41.25
C PRO A 394 -3.98 10.50 -40.16
N ASP A 395 -4.55 9.35 -40.54
CA ASP A 395 -4.95 8.26 -39.64
C ASP A 395 -3.76 7.72 -38.84
N LEU A 396 -2.66 7.37 -39.52
CA LEU A 396 -1.44 6.87 -38.85
C LEU A 396 -0.76 7.94 -38.02
N ALA A 397 -0.78 9.20 -38.46
CA ALA A 397 -0.20 10.31 -37.72
C ALA A 397 -0.98 10.62 -36.43
N ALA A 398 -2.32 10.58 -36.49
CA ALA A 398 -3.18 10.72 -35.31
C ALA A 398 -2.97 9.55 -34.34
N GLU A 399 -2.97 8.31 -34.83
CA GLU A 399 -2.72 7.11 -34.01
C GLU A 399 -1.33 7.17 -33.34
N ARG A 400 -0.29 7.62 -34.05
CA ARG A 400 1.05 7.81 -33.48
C ARG A 400 1.04 8.83 -32.33
N GLN A 401 0.37 9.96 -32.53
CA GLN A 401 0.34 11.04 -31.54
C GLN A 401 -0.42 10.62 -30.27
N GLU A 402 -1.59 9.98 -30.44
CA GLU A 402 -2.38 9.43 -29.34
C GLU A 402 -1.58 8.38 -28.55
N LEU A 403 -0.94 7.46 -29.27
CA LEU A 403 -0.13 6.41 -28.66
C LEU A 403 1.06 6.96 -27.86
N ILE A 404 1.71 8.03 -28.32
CA ILE A 404 2.79 8.70 -27.54
C ILE A 404 2.23 9.32 -26.25
N GLN A 405 1.07 9.99 -26.33
CA GLN A 405 0.43 10.59 -25.16
C GLN A 405 -0.01 9.53 -24.15
N GLU A 406 -0.62 8.44 -24.62
CA GLU A 406 -1.02 7.31 -23.79
C GLU A 406 0.18 6.63 -23.12
N GLN A 407 1.28 6.42 -23.85
CA GLN A 407 2.51 5.82 -23.29
C GLN A 407 3.12 6.70 -22.19
N ASN A 408 3.18 8.01 -22.42
CA ASN A 408 3.67 8.96 -21.42
C ASN A 408 2.77 8.95 -20.17
N ALA A 409 1.44 9.01 -20.35
CA ALA A 409 0.49 8.96 -19.24
C ALA A 409 0.56 7.65 -18.46
N CYS A 410 0.68 6.52 -19.16
CA CYS A 410 0.86 5.20 -18.55
C CYS A 410 2.15 5.10 -17.72
N THR A 411 3.26 5.65 -18.23
CA THR A 411 4.56 5.64 -17.54
C THR A 411 4.53 6.48 -16.26
N VAL A 412 3.89 7.66 -16.31
CA VAL A 412 3.66 8.49 -15.12
C VAL A 412 2.79 7.76 -14.10
N LYS A 413 1.68 7.17 -14.56
CA LYS A 413 0.75 6.46 -13.67
C LYS A 413 1.38 5.25 -12.98
N ILE A 414 2.32 4.55 -13.63
CA ILE A 414 3.08 3.47 -12.98
C ILE A 414 3.91 4.02 -11.80
N LYS A 415 4.62 5.13 -12.01
CA LYS A 415 5.41 5.77 -10.93
C LYS A 415 4.52 6.27 -9.79
N GLU A 416 3.39 6.88 -10.11
CA GLU A 416 2.43 7.33 -9.08
C GLU A 416 1.89 6.16 -8.25
N LEU A 417 1.53 5.04 -8.88
CA LEU A 417 1.08 3.84 -8.17
C LEU A 417 2.19 3.23 -7.31
N GLU A 418 3.44 3.29 -7.76
CA GLU A 418 4.61 2.87 -6.97
C GLU A 418 4.81 3.73 -5.73
N ASP A 419 4.80 5.04 -5.90
CA ASP A 419 4.94 6.00 -4.80
C ASP A 419 3.77 5.87 -3.82
N GLU A 420 2.55 5.61 -4.31
CA GLU A 420 1.38 5.34 -3.46
C GLU A 420 1.55 4.06 -2.64
N ILE A 421 2.02 2.96 -3.25
CA ILE A 421 2.31 1.70 -2.55
C ILE A 421 3.35 1.93 -1.45
N LEU A 422 4.45 2.62 -1.77
CA LEU A 422 5.53 2.91 -0.82
C LEU A 422 5.06 3.82 0.32
N ALA A 423 4.28 4.85 0.01
CA ALA A 423 3.73 5.76 1.02
C ALA A 423 2.78 5.03 1.98
N LYS A 424 1.91 4.18 1.46
CA LYS A 424 0.98 3.38 2.27
C LYS A 424 1.71 2.37 3.17
N LEU A 425 2.74 1.70 2.65
CA LEU A 425 3.57 0.80 3.45
C LEU A 425 4.38 1.55 4.53
N ALA A 426 4.88 2.74 4.22
CA ALA A 426 5.61 3.56 5.17
C ALA A 426 4.72 4.15 6.28
N ALA A 427 3.45 4.43 5.96
CA ALA A 427 2.46 4.93 6.92
C ALA A 427 1.89 3.81 7.82
N ALA A 428 1.98 2.54 7.41
CA ALA A 428 1.47 1.43 8.18
C ALA A 428 2.26 1.26 9.50
N GLN A 429 1.57 1.43 10.63
CA GLN A 429 2.11 1.22 11.98
C GLN A 429 1.32 0.12 12.70
N GLY A 430 2.03 -0.75 13.42
CA GLY A 430 1.40 -1.87 14.13
C GLY A 430 1.23 -3.10 13.24
N ASP A 431 0.12 -3.83 13.41
CA ASP A 431 -0.13 -5.06 12.66
C ASP A 431 -0.79 -4.78 11.31
N ILE A 432 0.03 -4.83 10.26
CA ILE A 432 -0.37 -4.60 8.86
C ILE A 432 -1.46 -5.60 8.40
N THR A 433 -1.56 -6.77 9.04
CA THR A 433 -2.55 -7.78 8.65
C THR A 433 -3.98 -7.44 9.11
N GLU A 434 -4.14 -6.44 9.97
CA GLU A 434 -5.45 -5.95 10.43
C GLU A 434 -5.98 -4.79 9.55
N ASP A 435 -5.11 -4.17 8.75
CA ASP A 435 -5.48 -3.08 7.84
C ASP A 435 -6.01 -3.64 6.50
N HIS A 436 -7.33 -3.86 6.46
CA HIS A 436 -8.01 -4.39 5.27
C HIS A 436 -7.97 -3.39 4.09
N GLU A 437 -8.07 -2.09 4.36
CA GLU A 437 -8.09 -1.05 3.32
C GLU A 437 -6.74 -0.97 2.61
N LEU A 438 -5.65 -1.12 3.37
CA LEU A 438 -4.30 -1.20 2.84
C LEU A 438 -4.14 -2.40 1.90
N ILE A 439 -4.53 -3.60 2.34
CA ILE A 439 -4.37 -4.83 1.54
C ILE A 439 -5.18 -4.76 0.24
N GLU A 440 -6.42 -4.27 0.31
CA GLU A 440 -7.27 -4.12 -0.88
C GLU A 440 -6.73 -3.04 -1.83
N GLY A 441 -6.23 -1.93 -1.28
CA GLY A 441 -5.56 -0.88 -2.05
C GLY A 441 -4.33 -1.39 -2.79
N LEU A 442 -3.49 -2.19 -2.13
CA LEU A 442 -2.29 -2.81 -2.72
C LEU A 442 -2.64 -3.80 -3.83
N GLU A 443 -3.67 -4.63 -3.64
CA GLU A 443 -4.14 -5.56 -4.67
C GLU A 443 -4.67 -4.83 -5.92
N ASN A 444 -5.42 -3.74 -5.72
CA ASN A 444 -5.94 -2.93 -6.82
C ASN A 444 -4.83 -2.18 -7.55
N ALA A 445 -3.90 -1.56 -6.82
CA ALA A 445 -2.72 -0.90 -7.40
C ALA A 445 -1.89 -1.89 -8.24
N LYS A 446 -1.66 -3.11 -7.73
CA LYS A 446 -0.99 -4.18 -8.47
C LYS A 446 -1.72 -4.59 -9.74
N LYS A 447 -3.04 -4.83 -9.67
CA LYS A 447 -3.84 -5.19 -10.86
C LYS A 447 -3.74 -4.11 -11.93
N MET A 448 -3.85 -2.83 -11.54
CA MET A 448 -3.69 -1.70 -12.45
C MET A 448 -2.28 -1.64 -13.04
N ALA A 449 -1.23 -1.80 -12.24
CA ALA A 449 0.16 -1.78 -12.71
C ALA A 449 0.43 -2.87 -13.77
N VAL A 450 -0.08 -4.09 -13.55
CA VAL A 450 0.05 -5.20 -14.52
C VAL A 450 -0.71 -4.91 -15.82
N GLU A 451 -1.92 -4.34 -15.72
CA GLU A 451 -2.70 -3.98 -16.90
C GLU A 451 -2.02 -2.85 -17.71
N ILE A 452 -1.53 -1.82 -17.04
CA ILE A 452 -0.83 -0.69 -17.68
C ILE A 452 0.49 -1.17 -18.31
N SER A 453 1.25 -2.03 -17.64
CA SER A 453 2.47 -2.63 -18.21
C SER A 453 2.17 -3.41 -19.49
N LYS A 454 1.07 -4.17 -19.52
CA LYS A 454 0.65 -4.91 -20.72
C LYS A 454 0.25 -3.96 -21.86
N LYS A 455 -0.46 -2.87 -21.55
CA LYS A 455 -0.82 -1.83 -22.53
C LYS A 455 0.42 -1.14 -23.09
N LEU A 456 1.41 -0.80 -22.26
CA LEU A 456 2.69 -0.23 -22.70
C LEU A 456 3.43 -1.16 -23.67
N ASP A 457 3.50 -2.47 -23.38
CA ASP A 457 4.15 -3.43 -24.27
C ASP A 457 3.41 -3.61 -25.60
N GLN A 458 2.08 -3.52 -25.60
CA GLN A 458 1.28 -3.49 -26.83
C GLN A 458 1.55 -2.20 -27.62
N GLY A 459 1.54 -1.04 -26.95
CA GLY A 459 1.84 0.24 -27.58
C GLY A 459 3.23 0.27 -28.22
N ARG A 460 4.25 -0.35 -27.61
CA ARG A 460 5.59 -0.48 -28.20
C ARG A 460 5.59 -1.28 -29.50
N LYS A 461 4.78 -2.34 -29.60
CA LYS A 461 4.64 -3.13 -30.83
C LYS A 461 3.94 -2.32 -31.92
N THR A 462 2.86 -1.62 -31.57
CA THR A 462 2.13 -0.75 -32.51
C THR A 462 3.03 0.39 -33.00
N SER A 463 3.79 1.04 -32.13
CA SER A 463 4.77 2.09 -32.50
C SER A 463 5.79 1.59 -33.52
N LYS A 464 6.32 0.38 -33.35
CA LYS A 464 7.21 -0.26 -34.34
C LYS A 464 6.52 -0.47 -35.69
N GLN A 465 5.27 -0.93 -35.68
CA GLN A 465 4.50 -1.16 -36.91
C GLN A 465 4.18 0.15 -37.65
N ILE A 466 3.84 1.20 -36.90
CA ILE A 466 3.66 2.56 -37.44
C ILE A 466 4.96 3.03 -38.09
N ASN A 467 6.09 2.90 -37.40
CA ASN A 467 7.39 3.33 -37.92
C ASN A 467 7.75 2.59 -39.22
N MET A 468 7.57 1.25 -39.26
CA MET A 468 7.77 0.46 -40.49
C MET A 468 6.89 0.92 -41.66
N THR A 469 5.69 1.43 -41.38
CA THR A 469 4.80 1.94 -42.41
C THR A 469 5.21 3.35 -42.85
N SER A 470 5.62 4.21 -41.92
CA SER A 470 6.19 5.53 -42.21
C SER A 470 7.43 5.43 -43.10
N GLU A 471 8.31 4.47 -42.85
CA GLU A 471 9.54 4.25 -43.64
C GLU A 471 9.30 4.03 -45.14
N LYS A 472 8.10 3.60 -45.56
CA LYS A 472 7.74 3.48 -46.98
C LYS A 472 7.76 4.83 -47.71
N TYR A 473 7.56 5.93 -47.00
CA TYR A 473 7.55 7.29 -47.54
C TYR A 473 8.94 7.96 -47.52
N ARG A 474 9.95 7.31 -46.94
CA ARG A 474 11.32 7.86 -46.83
C ARG A 474 11.91 8.28 -48.18
N PRO A 475 11.72 7.56 -49.31
CA PRO A 475 12.25 8.00 -50.60
C PRO A 475 11.76 9.38 -51.04
N THR A 476 10.49 9.73 -50.74
CA THR A 476 9.92 11.06 -51.04
C THR A 476 10.57 12.13 -50.19
N ALA A 477 10.71 11.87 -48.89
CA ALA A 477 11.36 12.79 -47.96
C ALA A 477 12.85 13.01 -48.29
N ARG A 478 13.56 11.95 -48.67
CA ARG A 478 14.97 12.02 -49.11
C ARG A 478 15.15 12.92 -50.33
N ARG A 479 14.27 12.80 -51.33
CA ARG A 479 14.27 13.68 -52.51
C ARG A 479 13.97 15.13 -52.13
N GLY A 480 13.00 15.35 -51.24
CA GLY A 480 12.68 16.69 -50.72
C GLY A 480 13.87 17.34 -50.02
N SER A 481 14.55 16.60 -49.15
CA SER A 481 15.78 17.05 -48.48
C SER A 481 16.87 17.40 -49.50
N GLN A 482 17.15 16.52 -50.45
CA GLN A 482 18.13 16.77 -51.51
C GLN A 482 17.82 18.05 -52.32
N LEU A 483 16.57 18.26 -52.70
CA LEU A 483 16.14 19.45 -53.44
C LEU A 483 16.39 20.73 -52.62
N PHE A 484 16.04 20.74 -51.34
CA PHE A 484 16.30 21.88 -50.47
C PHE A 484 17.81 22.17 -50.37
N PHE A 485 18.64 21.16 -50.13
CA PHE A 485 20.08 21.36 -50.04
C PHE A 485 20.71 21.80 -51.37
N MET A 486 20.22 21.31 -52.51
CA MET A 486 20.62 21.82 -53.82
C MET A 486 20.26 23.31 -53.97
N MET A 487 19.03 23.70 -53.61
CA MET A 487 18.59 25.10 -53.63
C MET A 487 19.42 25.98 -52.69
N SER A 488 19.73 25.49 -51.48
CA SER A 488 20.52 26.23 -50.48
C SER A 488 21.94 26.53 -50.99
N ARG A 489 22.51 25.66 -51.82
CA ARG A 489 23.85 25.85 -52.42
C ARG A 489 23.86 26.83 -53.58
N LEU A 490 22.72 27.19 -54.16
CA LEU A 490 22.64 28.17 -55.25
C LEU A 490 23.11 29.57 -54.83
N VAL A 491 23.14 29.86 -53.53
CA VAL A 491 23.73 31.10 -53.00
C VAL A 491 25.21 31.26 -53.39
N MET A 492 25.93 30.15 -53.63
CA MET A 492 27.32 30.16 -54.11
C MET A 492 27.45 30.76 -55.51
N VAL A 493 26.38 30.75 -56.30
CA VAL A 493 26.33 31.37 -57.64
C VAL A 493 26.03 32.86 -57.52
N HIS A 494 24.99 33.20 -56.74
CA HIS A 494 24.64 34.60 -56.45
C HIS A 494 23.83 34.71 -55.17
N THR A 495 24.02 35.81 -54.43
CA THR A 495 23.30 36.14 -53.19
C THR A 495 21.78 36.32 -53.34
N TYR A 496 21.23 36.33 -54.55
CA TYR A 496 19.78 36.41 -54.77
C TYR A 496 19.09 35.06 -54.56
N TYR A 497 19.83 33.94 -54.67
CA TYR A 497 19.30 32.59 -54.51
C TYR A 497 19.34 32.11 -53.05
N ILE A 498 18.85 32.96 -52.15
CA ILE A 498 18.70 32.61 -50.73
C ILE A 498 17.25 32.18 -50.50
N TYR A 499 17.07 30.93 -50.08
CA TYR A 499 15.78 30.34 -49.80
C TYR A 499 15.68 29.98 -48.33
N SER A 500 14.57 30.37 -47.68
CA SER A 500 14.31 29.96 -46.31
C SER A 500 13.74 28.54 -46.29
N LEU A 501 14.09 27.77 -45.25
CA LEU A 501 13.52 26.44 -45.04
C LEU A 501 11.99 26.52 -44.88
N ASN A 502 11.49 27.54 -44.17
CA ASN A 502 10.05 27.75 -44.01
C ASN A 502 9.32 27.93 -45.36
N ALA A 503 9.89 28.71 -46.29
CA ALA A 503 9.30 28.86 -47.62
C ALA A 503 9.30 27.54 -48.39
N PHE A 504 10.39 26.78 -48.33
CA PHE A 504 10.47 25.46 -48.97
C PHE A 504 9.41 24.50 -48.42
N VAL A 505 9.24 24.42 -47.10
CA VAL A 505 8.26 23.54 -46.44
C VAL A 505 6.83 23.93 -46.81
N VAL A 506 6.51 25.22 -46.94
CA VAL A 506 5.20 25.68 -47.41
C VAL A 506 4.93 25.22 -48.85
N VAL A 507 5.91 25.35 -49.75
CA VAL A 507 5.77 24.90 -51.14
C VAL A 507 5.66 23.38 -51.22
N PHE A 508 6.47 22.65 -50.44
CA PHE A 508 6.43 21.19 -50.36
C PHE A 508 5.08 20.66 -49.90
N ASN A 509 4.51 21.24 -48.83
CA ASN A 509 3.13 20.95 -48.38
C ASN A 509 2.11 21.24 -49.48
N SER A 510 2.20 22.42 -50.11
CA SER A 510 1.27 22.84 -51.16
C SER A 510 1.30 21.87 -52.34
N ALA A 511 2.48 21.35 -52.71
CA ALA A 511 2.62 20.37 -53.78
C ALA A 511 1.90 19.05 -53.46
N ILE A 512 2.00 18.57 -52.21
CA ILE A 512 1.28 17.37 -51.75
C ILE A 512 -0.23 17.61 -51.81
N ASP A 513 -0.70 18.74 -51.28
CA ASP A 513 -2.12 19.10 -51.24
C ASP A 513 -2.73 19.19 -52.66
N ILE A 514 -1.99 19.74 -53.64
CA ILE A 514 -2.43 19.80 -55.04
C ILE A 514 -2.64 18.40 -55.62
N VAL A 515 -1.70 17.48 -55.40
CA VAL A 515 -1.79 16.12 -55.92
C VAL A 515 -2.95 15.37 -55.27
N LEU A 516 -3.06 15.41 -53.94
CA LEU A 516 -4.14 14.76 -53.19
C LEU A 516 -5.52 15.26 -53.62
N ASN A 517 -5.66 16.57 -53.85
CA ASN A 517 -6.92 17.15 -54.33
C ASN A 517 -7.24 16.72 -55.76
N SER A 518 -6.23 16.60 -56.63
CA SER A 518 -6.42 16.11 -57.99
C SER A 518 -6.86 14.64 -58.03
N GLU A 519 -6.35 13.80 -57.12
CA GLU A 519 -6.74 12.39 -57.00
C GLU A 519 -8.15 12.24 -56.46
N LYS A 520 -8.53 13.06 -55.45
CA LYS A 520 -9.92 13.12 -54.95
C LYS A 520 -10.90 13.54 -56.04
N GLN A 521 -10.55 14.55 -56.84
CA GLN A 521 -11.39 14.99 -57.96
C GLN A 521 -11.54 13.93 -59.05
N LYS A 522 -10.47 13.18 -59.36
CA LYS A 522 -10.54 12.04 -60.29
C LYS A 522 -11.37 10.88 -59.74
N ALA A 523 -11.32 10.64 -58.42
CA ALA A 523 -12.13 9.63 -57.77
C ALA A 523 -13.62 10.00 -57.69
N SER A 524 -13.94 11.30 -57.54
CA SER A 524 -15.33 11.80 -57.51
C SER A 524 -15.95 12.06 -58.89
N GLY A 525 -15.12 12.23 -59.93
CA GLY A 525 -15.57 12.48 -61.31
C GLY A 525 -15.74 11.21 -62.17
N GLY A 526 -15.67 10.03 -61.55
CA GLY A 526 -15.81 8.72 -62.19
C GLY A 526 -17.17 8.04 -61.98
N GLU A 527 -18.17 8.75 -61.43
CA GLU A 527 -19.59 8.32 -61.42
C GLU A 527 -20.37 8.90 -62.61
#